data_AF-A0A386HRY4-F1
#
_entry.id   AF-A0A386HRY4-F1
#
_cell.length_a   1.000
_cell.length_b   1.000
_cell.length_c   1.000
_cell.angle_alpha   90.00
_cell.angle_beta   90.00
_cell.angle_gamma   90.00
#
_symmetry.space_group_name_H-M   'P 1'
#
loop_
_entity.id
_entity.type
_entity.pdbx_description
1 polymer ?
#
loop_
_entity_poly.entity_id
_entity_poly.type
_entity_poly.pdbx_seq_one_letter_code
_entity_poly.pdbx_strand_id
1 'polypeptide(L)'
;MQVELLQIAAVKSVLQNAEAEIFKQTNSKVRLLIAPEIVSISFTYVASVIRQTYGISLNQLTGNSRLRNIVDARRAVALILKDYSHLTLKEIAKYLKMRDHTSIMNLITTARSFIKYQDENFYPKYKSTITIIDSQILLNKLQ
;
A
#
# COMPACT_ATOMS: atom_id res chain seq x y z
N MET A 1 12.70 -9.54 11.33
CA MET A 1 13.93 -10.07 10.70
C MET A 1 14.21 -11.55 11.02
N GLN A 2 14.61 -11.97 12.24
CA GLN A 2 14.85 -13.41 12.52
C GLN A 2 13.59 -14.29 12.40
N VAL A 3 12.44 -13.79 12.87
CA VAL A 3 11.16 -14.51 12.81
C VAL A 3 10.66 -14.70 11.36
N GLU A 4 10.83 -13.70 10.50
CA GLU A 4 10.45 -13.78 9.08
C GLU A 4 11.30 -14.80 8.30
N LEU A 5 12.60 -14.89 8.61
CA LEU A 5 13.49 -15.87 7.99
C LEU A 5 13.10 -17.32 8.33
N LEU A 6 12.65 -17.56 9.57
CA LEU A 6 12.16 -18.88 10.00
C LEU A 6 10.86 -19.26 9.28
N GLN A 7 9.93 -18.33 9.12
CA GLN A 7 8.69 -18.55 8.38
C GLN A 7 8.96 -18.89 6.91
N ILE A 8 9.87 -18.16 6.26
CA ILE A 8 10.26 -18.42 4.86
C ILE A 8 10.90 -19.80 4.71
N ALA A 9 11.76 -20.20 5.66
CA ALA A 9 12.38 -21.53 5.65
C ALA A 9 11.35 -22.66 5.79
N ALA A 10 10.37 -22.50 6.68
CA ALA A 10 9.29 -23.47 6.86
C ALA A 10 8.47 -23.64 5.58
N VAL A 11 8.09 -22.52 4.93
CA VAL A 11 7.35 -22.54 3.66
C VAL A 11 8.13 -23.26 2.56
N LYS A 12 9.44 -23.03 2.45
CA LYS A 12 10.30 -23.74 1.48
C LYS A 12 10.31 -25.24 1.71
N SER A 13 10.40 -25.68 2.96
CA SER A 13 10.40 -27.10 3.31
C SER A 13 9.09 -27.78 2.91
N VAL A 14 7.95 -27.13 3.19
CA VAL A 14 6.63 -27.63 2.79
C VAL A 14 6.53 -27.79 1.26
N LEU A 15 7.01 -26.80 0.51
CA LEU A 15 7.01 -26.84 -0.95
C LEU A 15 7.85 -28.00 -1.51
N GLN A 16 9.08 -28.18 -1.00
CA GLN A 16 9.97 -29.26 -1.45
C GLN A 16 9.36 -30.63 -1.20
N ASN A 17 8.72 -30.82 -0.04
CA ASN A 17 8.05 -32.07 0.28
C ASN A 17 6.87 -32.34 -0.66
N ALA A 18 6.07 -31.31 -0.96
CA ALA A 18 4.96 -31.42 -1.91
C ALA A 18 5.44 -31.74 -3.34
N GLU A 19 6.50 -31.08 -3.82
CA GLU A 19 7.11 -31.36 -5.12
C GLU A 19 7.62 -32.81 -5.21
N ALA A 20 8.29 -33.30 -4.16
CA ALA A 20 8.77 -34.67 -4.10
C ALA A 20 7.63 -35.69 -4.11
N GLU A 21 6.53 -35.40 -3.42
CA GLU A 21 5.37 -36.28 -3.35
C GLU A 21 4.62 -36.35 -4.69
N ILE A 22 4.43 -35.21 -5.36
CA ILE A 22 3.87 -35.17 -6.72
C ILE A 22 4.74 -35.97 -7.68
N PHE A 23 6.07 -35.82 -7.61
CA PHE A 23 6.98 -36.58 -8.46
C PHE A 23 6.84 -38.10 -8.23
N LYS A 24 6.77 -38.56 -6.98
CA LYS A 24 6.57 -39.98 -6.67
C LYS A 24 5.29 -40.55 -7.27
N GLN A 25 4.19 -39.79 -7.23
CA GLN A 25 2.88 -40.27 -7.68
C GLN A 25 2.68 -40.16 -9.19
N THR A 26 3.31 -39.18 -9.83
CA THR A 26 3.04 -38.84 -11.25
C THR A 26 4.23 -39.07 -12.17
N ASN A 27 5.41 -39.39 -11.62
CA ASN A 27 6.71 -39.41 -12.30
C ASN A 27 7.03 -38.09 -13.06
N SER A 28 6.34 -37.00 -12.73
CA SER A 28 6.45 -35.72 -13.40
C SER A 28 7.11 -34.71 -12.46
N LYS A 29 8.18 -34.08 -12.94
CA LYS A 29 8.89 -33.07 -12.15
C LYS A 29 8.13 -31.75 -12.24
N VAL A 30 7.61 -31.30 -11.11
CA VAL A 30 6.90 -30.02 -10.98
C VAL A 30 7.73 -29.04 -10.17
N ARG A 31 7.45 -27.75 -10.36
CA ARG A 31 7.98 -26.68 -9.50
C ARG A 31 6.80 -25.85 -9.01
N LEU A 32 6.57 -25.88 -7.71
CA LEU A 32 5.49 -25.12 -7.08
C LEU A 32 5.97 -23.70 -6.80
N LEU A 33 5.18 -22.72 -7.24
CA LEU A 33 5.47 -21.30 -7.02
C LEU A 33 4.46 -20.75 -6.03
N ILE A 34 4.95 -20.13 -4.95
CA ILE A 34 4.11 -19.29 -4.09
C ILE A 34 4.32 -17.85 -4.53
N ALA A 35 3.27 -17.28 -5.11
CA ALA A 35 3.19 -15.84 -5.30
C ALA A 35 2.52 -15.25 -4.04
N PRO A 36 3.07 -14.19 -3.44
CA PRO A 36 2.34 -13.46 -2.43
C PRO A 36 1.06 -12.92 -3.08
N GLU A 37 -0.08 -13.18 -2.47
CA GLU A 37 -1.31 -12.52 -2.88
C GLU A 37 -1.16 -11.02 -2.58
N ILE A 38 -1.04 -10.23 -3.65
CA ILE A 38 -0.88 -8.79 -3.53
C ILE A 38 -2.28 -8.21 -3.40
N VAL A 39 -2.69 -7.94 -2.17
CA VAL A 39 -3.91 -7.18 -1.89
C VAL A 39 -3.70 -5.76 -2.39
N SER A 40 -4.17 -5.50 -3.61
CA SER A 40 -4.13 -4.19 -4.25
C SER A 40 -5.26 -3.32 -3.70
N ILE A 41 -4.93 -2.18 -3.12
CA ILE A 41 -5.93 -1.21 -2.66
C ILE A 41 -6.35 -0.27 -3.79
N SER A 42 -7.64 0.06 -3.85
CA SER A 42 -8.18 0.99 -4.84
C SER A 42 -8.09 2.46 -4.38
N PHE A 43 -8.02 3.39 -5.33
CA PHE A 43 -8.09 4.82 -5.04
C PHE A 43 -9.36 5.22 -4.29
N THR A 44 -10.50 4.63 -4.66
CA THR A 44 -11.80 4.96 -4.07
C THR A 44 -11.85 4.64 -2.59
N TYR A 45 -11.26 3.51 -2.19
CA TYR A 45 -11.15 3.14 -0.78
C TYR A 45 -10.16 4.05 -0.04
N VAL A 46 -8.95 4.27 -0.58
CA VAL A 46 -7.98 5.18 0.07
C VAL A 46 -8.56 6.58 0.25
N ALA A 47 -9.25 7.10 -0.76
CA ALA A 47 -9.91 8.40 -0.70
C ALA A 47 -11.03 8.41 0.36
N SER A 48 -11.79 7.33 0.55
CA SER A 48 -12.84 7.29 1.58
C SER A 48 -12.24 7.34 3.00
N VAL A 49 -11.18 6.57 3.25
CA VAL A 49 -10.46 6.58 4.55
C VAL A 49 -9.85 7.97 4.80
N ILE A 50 -9.20 8.56 3.80
CA ILE A 50 -8.59 9.90 3.92
C ILE A 50 -9.63 10.98 4.21
N ARG A 51 -10.82 10.92 3.61
CA ARG A 51 -11.90 11.86 3.90
C ARG A 51 -12.31 11.79 5.39
N GLN A 52 -12.32 10.60 5.97
CA GLN A 52 -12.65 10.39 7.38
C GLN A 52 -11.53 10.91 8.30
N THR A 53 -10.27 10.59 8.00
CA THR A 53 -9.13 10.94 8.89
C THR A 53 -8.68 12.40 8.77
N TYR A 54 -8.82 13.03 7.59
CA TYR A 54 -8.43 14.42 7.37
C TYR A 54 -9.61 15.41 7.39
N GLY A 55 -10.86 14.93 7.40
CA GLY A 55 -12.06 15.77 7.43
C GLY A 55 -12.23 16.62 6.17
N ILE A 56 -11.87 16.08 5.01
CA ILE A 56 -11.97 16.78 3.71
C ILE A 56 -12.91 16.07 2.75
N SER A 57 -13.43 16.79 1.75
CA SER A 57 -14.21 16.21 0.65
C SER A 57 -13.31 15.73 -0.50
N LEU A 58 -13.87 14.86 -1.36
CA LEU A 58 -13.16 14.42 -2.57
C LEU A 58 -12.81 15.60 -3.49
N ASN A 59 -13.69 16.59 -3.60
CA ASN A 59 -13.46 17.80 -4.40
C ASN A 59 -12.27 18.61 -3.87
N GLN A 60 -12.11 18.70 -2.54
CA GLN A 60 -10.95 19.35 -1.93
C GLN A 60 -9.66 18.54 -2.19
N LEU A 61 -9.73 17.21 -2.07
CA LEU A 61 -8.61 16.32 -2.31
C LEU A 61 -8.09 16.43 -3.75
N THR A 62 -8.97 16.51 -4.75
CA THR A 62 -8.58 16.64 -6.18
C THR A 62 -8.53 18.08 -6.69
N GLY A 63 -8.77 19.07 -5.83
CA GLY A 63 -8.80 20.49 -6.19
C GLY A 63 -7.43 21.16 -6.18
N ASN A 64 -7.40 22.47 -6.35
CA ASN A 64 -6.14 23.26 -6.39
C ASN A 64 -5.78 23.94 -5.06
N SER A 65 -6.57 23.74 -4.00
CA SER A 65 -6.30 24.37 -2.70
C SER A 65 -4.93 23.95 -2.15
N ARG A 66 -4.21 24.92 -1.59
CA ARG A 66 -2.89 24.75 -0.98
C ARG A 66 -2.92 24.75 0.55
N LEU A 67 -4.12 24.73 1.16
CA LEU A 67 -4.25 24.62 2.61
C LEU A 67 -3.50 23.38 3.11
N ARG A 68 -2.70 23.53 4.17
CA ARG A 68 -1.80 22.49 4.67
C ARG A 68 -2.49 21.13 4.83
N ASN A 69 -3.64 21.10 5.52
CA ASN A 69 -4.43 19.88 5.74
C ASN A 69 -4.81 19.15 4.43
N ILE A 70 -5.14 19.91 3.37
CA ILE A 70 -5.51 19.34 2.06
C ILE A 70 -4.27 18.81 1.33
N VAL A 71 -3.17 19.55 1.35
CA VAL A 71 -1.92 19.08 0.72
C VAL A 71 -1.38 17.85 1.46
N ASP A 72 -1.49 17.82 2.79
CA ASP A 72 -1.14 16.68 3.62
C ASP A 72 -2.00 15.46 3.31
N ALA A 73 -3.31 15.64 3.10
CA ALA A 73 -4.17 14.55 2.62
C ALA A 73 -3.71 14.01 1.25
N ARG A 74 -3.31 14.88 0.31
CA ARG A 74 -2.78 14.46 -1.00
C ARG A 74 -1.44 13.72 -0.86
N ARG A 75 -0.57 14.16 0.05
CA ARG A 75 0.70 13.48 0.39
C ARG A 75 0.43 12.07 0.87
N ALA A 76 -0.51 11.90 1.79
CA ALA A 76 -0.91 10.61 2.31
C ALA A 76 -1.47 9.70 1.21
N VAL A 77 -2.43 10.19 0.41
CA VAL A 77 -2.99 9.41 -0.73
C VAL A 77 -1.90 8.98 -1.70
N ALA A 78 -1.02 9.88 -2.11
CA ALA A 78 0.04 9.58 -3.07
C ALA A 78 1.00 8.50 -2.54
N LEU A 79 1.41 8.60 -1.27
CA LEU A 79 2.28 7.62 -0.63
C LEU A 79 1.59 6.26 -0.48
N ILE A 80 0.36 6.24 0.03
CA ILE A 80 -0.41 5.01 0.24
C ILE A 80 -0.63 4.28 -1.08
N LEU A 81 -1.05 4.96 -2.14
CA LEU A 81 -1.21 4.31 -3.45
C LEU A 81 0.12 3.83 -4.02
N LYS A 82 1.21 4.56 -3.79
CA LYS A 82 2.54 4.12 -4.25
C LYS A 82 2.98 2.83 -3.56
N ASP A 83 2.65 2.66 -2.28
CA ASP A 83 3.15 1.57 -1.45
C ASP A 83 2.18 0.36 -1.41
N TYR A 84 0.87 0.58 -1.58
CA TYR A 84 -0.18 -0.44 -1.42
C TYR A 84 -1.01 -0.71 -2.69
N SER A 85 -0.64 -0.14 -3.83
CA SER A 85 -1.27 -0.43 -5.12
C SER A 85 -0.24 -0.65 -6.23
N HIS A 86 -0.70 -1.11 -7.38
CA HIS A 86 0.12 -1.27 -8.59
C HIS A 86 0.17 -0.02 -9.47
N LEU A 87 -0.36 1.10 -8.99
CA LEU A 87 -0.46 2.32 -9.79
C LEU A 87 0.91 2.98 -10.03
N THR A 88 1.13 3.38 -11.27
CA THR A 88 2.23 4.24 -11.68
C THR A 88 2.03 5.68 -11.18
N LEU A 89 3.12 6.46 -11.12
CA LEU A 89 3.04 7.88 -10.76
C LEU A 89 2.11 8.69 -11.68
N LYS A 90 2.02 8.29 -12.97
CA LYS A 90 1.11 8.91 -13.95
C LYS A 90 -0.35 8.60 -13.64
N GLU A 91 -0.66 7.38 -13.23
CA GLU A 91 -2.03 7.01 -12.84
C GLU A 91 -2.44 7.67 -11.53
N ILE A 92 -1.55 7.72 -10.54
CA ILE A 92 -1.79 8.46 -9.29
C ILE A 92 -2.05 9.95 -9.58
N ALA A 93 -1.28 10.56 -10.50
CA ALA A 93 -1.50 11.93 -10.93
C ALA A 93 -2.89 12.12 -11.55
N LYS A 94 -3.34 11.18 -12.39
CA LYS A 94 -4.68 11.19 -12.99
C LYS A 94 -5.78 11.16 -11.93
N TYR A 95 -5.66 10.30 -10.91
CA TYR A 95 -6.63 10.22 -9.81
C TYR A 95 -6.70 11.52 -9.00
N LEU A 96 -5.54 12.13 -8.72
CA LEU A 96 -5.47 13.39 -7.98
C LEU A 96 -5.71 14.63 -8.86
N LYS A 97 -6.04 14.44 -10.15
CA LYS A 97 -6.20 15.52 -11.15
C LYS A 97 -4.99 16.45 -11.24
N MET A 98 -3.79 15.90 -11.05
CA MET A 98 -2.52 16.61 -11.17
C MET A 98 -1.93 16.41 -12.56
N ARG A 99 -1.33 17.48 -13.12
CA ARG A 99 -0.78 17.50 -14.47
C ARG A 99 0.49 16.67 -14.61
N ASP A 100 1.41 16.78 -13.64
CA ASP A 100 2.75 16.22 -13.75
C ASP A 100 3.02 15.12 -12.71
N HIS A 101 3.50 13.98 -13.19
CA HIS A 101 3.90 12.84 -12.33
C HIS A 101 5.04 13.20 -11.35
N THR A 102 5.84 14.22 -11.67
CA THR A 102 6.87 14.78 -10.78
C THR A 102 6.25 15.46 -9.54
N SER A 103 5.04 16.00 -9.64
CA SER A 103 4.30 16.51 -8.49
C SER A 103 3.96 15.38 -7.51
N ILE A 104 3.59 14.20 -8.02
CA ILE A 104 3.36 13.01 -7.20
C ILE A 104 4.64 12.55 -6.52
N MET A 105 5.76 12.53 -7.25
CA MET A 105 7.06 12.21 -6.67
C MET A 105 7.42 13.17 -5.52
N ASN A 106 7.21 14.48 -5.70
CA ASN A 106 7.46 15.46 -4.64
C ASN A 106 6.56 15.23 -3.41
N LEU A 107 5.27 14.95 -3.62
CA LEU A 107 4.34 14.62 -2.52
C LEU A 107 4.83 13.41 -1.72
N ILE A 108 5.25 12.34 -2.41
CA ILE A 108 5.76 11.11 -1.80
C ILE A 108 7.04 11.38 -1.02
N THR A 109 8.01 12.08 -1.62
CA THR A 109 9.27 12.42 -0.97
C THR A 109 9.04 13.24 0.30
N THR A 110 8.18 14.26 0.25
CA THR A 110 7.82 15.05 1.44
C THR A 110 7.11 14.19 2.48
N ALA A 111 6.16 13.34 2.08
CA ALA A 111 5.44 12.46 3.00
C ALA A 111 6.40 11.53 3.76
N ARG A 112 7.35 10.92 3.04
CA ARG A 112 8.38 10.06 3.64
C ARG A 112 9.25 10.82 4.64
N SER A 113 9.64 12.06 4.33
CA SER A 113 10.35 12.91 5.28
C SER A 113 9.50 13.23 6.51
N PHE A 114 8.22 13.57 6.34
CA PHE A 114 7.31 13.83 7.47
C PHE A 114 7.11 12.60 8.35
N ILE A 115 7.11 11.39 7.78
CA ILE A 115 7.07 10.15 8.56
C ILE A 115 8.39 9.94 9.31
N LYS A 116 9.52 10.10 8.61
CA LYS A 116 10.86 9.92 9.19
C LYS A 116 11.10 10.84 10.39
N TYR A 117 10.67 12.09 10.28
CA TYR A 117 10.85 13.12 11.31
C TYR A 117 9.60 13.33 12.19
N GLN A 118 8.59 12.48 12.05
CA GLN A 118 7.34 12.52 12.83
C GLN A 118 6.71 13.92 12.90
N ASP A 119 6.47 14.54 11.73
CA ASP A 119 5.79 15.84 11.65
C ASP A 119 4.51 15.83 12.48
N GLU A 120 4.40 16.78 13.41
CA GLU A 120 3.37 16.84 14.45
C GLU A 120 1.94 16.89 13.90
N ASN A 121 1.76 17.38 12.67
CA ASN A 121 0.46 17.55 12.03
C ASN A 121 0.12 16.38 11.10
N PHE A 122 1.10 15.95 10.31
CA PHE A 122 0.94 14.91 9.29
C PHE A 122 0.97 13.51 9.89
N TYR A 123 1.97 13.22 10.74
CA TYR A 123 2.26 11.86 11.19
C TYR A 123 1.12 11.21 11.96
N PRO A 124 0.45 11.88 12.93
CA PRO A 124 -0.67 11.26 13.65
C PRO A 124 -1.83 10.88 12.73
N LYS A 125 -2.20 11.75 11.79
CA LYS A 125 -3.28 11.50 10.83
C LYS A 125 -2.93 10.39 9.84
N TYR A 126 -1.68 10.40 9.34
CA TYR A 126 -1.18 9.35 8.46
C TYR A 126 -1.20 7.99 9.18
N LYS A 127 -0.73 7.94 10.43
CA LYS A 127 -0.71 6.72 11.24
C LYS A 127 -2.13 6.18 11.45
N SER A 128 -3.09 7.01 11.82
CA SER A 128 -4.50 6.58 11.93
C SER A 128 -5.05 6.05 10.60
N THR A 129 -4.71 6.69 9.48
CA THR A 129 -5.13 6.26 8.15
C THR A 129 -4.56 4.88 7.81
N ILE A 130 -3.27 4.65 8.05
CA ILE A 130 -2.63 3.38 7.70
C ILE A 130 -3.10 2.25 8.61
N THR A 131 -3.38 2.51 9.89
CA THR A 131 -3.96 1.51 10.79
C THR A 131 -5.31 0.98 10.29
N ILE A 132 -6.17 1.86 9.76
CA ILE A 132 -7.45 1.45 9.16
C ILE A 132 -7.22 0.59 7.91
N ILE A 133 -6.31 1.03 7.03
CA ILE A 133 -5.99 0.34 5.79
C ILE A 133 -5.38 -1.05 6.05
N ASP A 134 -4.39 -1.14 6.95
CA ASP A 134 -3.72 -2.38 7.31
C ASP A 134 -4.73 -3.37 7.92
N SER A 135 -5.66 -2.89 8.75
CA SER A 135 -6.73 -3.71 9.32
C SER A 135 -7.63 -4.30 8.24
N GLN A 136 -8.02 -3.51 7.23
CA GLN A 136 -8.81 -3.99 6.10
C GLN A 136 -8.05 -5.02 5.26
N ILE A 137 -6.76 -4.77 5.01
CA ILE A 137 -5.92 -5.70 4.24
C ILE A 137 -5.81 -7.04 4.98
N LEU A 138 -5.68 -7.03 6.30
CA LEU A 138 -5.65 -8.25 7.12
C LEU A 138 -6.98 -9.00 7.05
N LEU A 139 -8.12 -8.31 7.16
CA LEU A 139 -9.44 -8.93 7.06
C LEU A 139 -9.68 -9.59 5.70
N ASN A 140 -9.29 -8.93 4.61
CA ASN A 140 -9.43 -9.47 3.26
C ASN A 140 -8.57 -10.73 3.03
N LYS A 141 -7.51 -10.94 3.81
CA LYS A 141 -6.66 -12.15 3.72
C LYS A 141 -7.22 -13.35 4.49
N LEU A 142 -8.23 -13.15 5.33
CA LEU A 142 -8.83 -14.20 6.17
C LEU A 142 -10.14 -14.74 5.60
N GLN A 143 -10.61 -14.19 4.47
CA GLN A 143 -11.83 -14.57 3.75
C GLN A 143 -11.46 -15.33 2.48
#